data_AF-A0A0A1XE49-F1
#
_entry.id   AF-A0A0A1XE49-F1
#
_cell.length_a   1.000
_cell.length_b   1.000
_cell.length_c   1.000
_cell.angle_alpha   90.00
_cell.angle_beta   90.00
_cell.angle_gamma   90.00
#
_symmetry.space_group_name_H-M   'P 1'
#
loop_
_entity.id
_entity.type
_entity.pdbx_description
1 polymer ?
#
loop_
_entity_poly.entity_id
_entity_poly.type
_entity_poly.pdbx_seq_one_letter_code
_entity_poly.pdbx_strand_id
1 'polypeptide(L)'
;LPYLLIINIVHFQFRKVPHVGAEDFFKDCENQLIEKTDKKFNSIKECIVNKQQYLQLQFSQLKMNYENLMKEVCKKVLTNDNLLSKHEEFKGKVLEEFDDLTNNGKSVNYMVERRQKLDEDIEEIFDYYKSKNDKSLNEFVQKCISTKRQAKNVLMEPLENLSMFDSVDDVNSTYNRAFNEALDLYMELQDLISFNQETFDEYLSELREEFEAELQRITRRAEVGERVKNAAKTVLLTVVIVGFVAIFKVPPPI
;
A
#
# COMPACT_ATOMS: atom_id res chain seq x y z
N LEU A 1 -52.27 -8.65 -5.27
CA LEU A 1 -53.21 -9.78 -5.11
C LEU A 1 -54.03 -9.75 -3.81
N PRO A 2 -53.45 -9.65 -2.60
CA PRO A 2 -54.23 -9.80 -1.35
C PRO A 2 -55.20 -8.63 -1.06
N TYR A 3 -54.88 -7.40 -1.46
CA TYR A 3 -55.72 -6.21 -1.23
C TYR A 3 -57.04 -6.23 -2.01
N LEU A 4 -57.00 -6.58 -3.30
CA LEU A 4 -58.21 -6.82 -4.11
C LEU A 4 -59.04 -7.97 -3.54
N LEU A 5 -58.41 -8.97 -2.94
CA LEU A 5 -59.09 -10.09 -2.28
C LEU A 5 -59.83 -9.62 -1.01
N ILE A 6 -59.19 -8.79 -0.17
CA ILE A 6 -59.78 -8.24 1.05
C ILE A 6 -60.98 -7.33 0.71
N ILE A 7 -60.82 -6.42 -0.26
CA ILE A 7 -61.91 -5.55 -0.72
C ILE A 7 -63.07 -6.36 -1.28
N ASN A 8 -62.79 -7.40 -2.07
CA ASN A 8 -63.82 -8.29 -2.60
C ASN A 8 -64.54 -9.10 -1.49
N ILE A 9 -63.82 -9.52 -0.44
CA ILE A 9 -64.42 -10.21 0.71
C ILE A 9 -65.32 -9.26 1.51
N VAL A 10 -64.89 -8.02 1.74
CA VAL A 10 -65.69 -6.99 2.42
C VAL A 10 -66.96 -6.67 1.63
N HIS A 11 -66.84 -6.40 0.31
CA HIS A 11 -67.99 -6.21 -0.57
C HIS A 11 -68.96 -7.41 -0.58
N PHE A 12 -68.42 -8.63 -0.60
CA PHE A 12 -69.21 -9.86 -0.62
C PHE A 12 -69.99 -10.09 0.69
N GLN A 13 -69.42 -9.73 1.83
CA GLN A 13 -70.09 -9.85 3.13
C GLN A 13 -71.22 -8.83 3.29
N PHE A 14 -71.05 -7.60 2.78
CA PHE A 14 -72.11 -6.58 2.84
C PHE A 14 -73.32 -6.95 1.98
N ARG A 15 -73.12 -7.45 0.75
CA ARG A 15 -74.22 -7.79 -0.19
C ARG A 15 -75.11 -8.97 0.22
N LYS A 16 -74.74 -9.76 1.23
CA LYS A 16 -75.53 -10.92 1.68
C LYS A 16 -76.61 -10.59 2.70
N VAL A 17 -76.65 -9.37 3.22
CA VAL A 17 -77.61 -8.96 4.25
C VAL A 17 -78.85 -8.36 3.55
N PRO A 18 -80.10 -8.72 3.90
CA PRO A 18 -81.27 -8.09 3.32
C PRO A 18 -81.31 -6.60 3.71
N HIS A 19 -81.31 -5.70 2.72
CA HIS A 19 -81.14 -4.25 2.94
C HIS A 19 -82.43 -3.43 2.89
N VAL A 20 -83.60 -4.07 2.77
CA VAL A 20 -84.88 -3.39 2.46
C VAL A 20 -85.17 -2.28 3.50
N GLY A 21 -85.09 -1.02 3.08
CA GLY A 21 -85.36 0.18 3.90
C GLY A 21 -84.15 0.77 4.64
N ALA A 22 -82.94 0.24 4.44
CA ALA A 22 -81.70 0.72 5.06
C ALA A 22 -80.52 0.79 4.06
N GLU A 23 -80.80 0.78 2.76
CA GLU A 23 -79.80 0.69 1.69
C GLU A 23 -78.74 1.79 1.77
N ASP A 24 -79.17 3.03 2.06
CA ASP A 24 -78.28 4.18 2.16
C ASP A 24 -77.30 4.07 3.34
N PHE A 25 -77.74 3.49 4.47
CA PHE A 25 -76.89 3.27 5.64
C PHE A 25 -75.79 2.22 5.37
N PHE A 26 -76.14 1.11 4.72
CA PHE A 26 -75.16 0.08 4.37
C PHE A 26 -74.17 0.56 3.32
N LYS A 27 -74.63 1.36 2.35
CA LYS A 27 -73.77 2.00 1.34
C LYS A 27 -72.79 2.99 1.98
N ASP A 28 -73.24 3.77 2.97
CA ASP A 28 -72.37 4.66 3.73
C ASP A 28 -71.33 3.89 4.55
N CYS A 29 -71.74 2.81 5.23
CA CYS A 29 -70.82 1.93 5.95
C CYS A 29 -69.76 1.28 5.04
N GLU A 30 -70.17 0.82 3.85
CA GLU A 30 -69.28 0.25 2.84
C GLU A 30 -68.25 1.29 2.35
N ASN A 31 -68.70 2.50 2.02
CA ASN A 31 -67.82 3.60 1.63
C ASN A 31 -66.81 3.97 2.74
N GLN A 32 -67.25 4.07 3.99
CA GLN A 32 -66.37 4.35 5.13
C GLN A 32 -65.33 3.25 5.36
N LEU A 33 -65.70 1.99 5.14
CA LEU A 33 -64.80 0.84 5.25
C LEU A 33 -63.74 0.84 4.15
N ILE A 34 -64.14 1.11 2.90
CA ILE A 34 -63.23 1.27 1.78
C ILE A 34 -62.26 2.41 2.06
N GLU A 35 -62.76 3.59 2.42
CA GLU A 35 -61.92 4.76 2.69
C GLU A 35 -60.90 4.51 3.82
N LYS A 36 -61.33 3.88 4.93
CA LYS A 36 -60.42 3.51 6.02
C LYS A 36 -59.38 2.49 5.59
N THR A 37 -59.76 1.51 4.78
CA THR A 37 -58.87 0.48 4.26
C THR A 37 -57.82 1.08 3.33
N ASP A 38 -58.23 1.99 2.45
CA ASP A 38 -57.36 2.69 1.50
C ASP A 38 -56.37 3.60 2.22
N LYS A 39 -56.84 4.40 3.19
CA LYS A 39 -55.96 5.23 4.03
C LYS A 39 -54.91 4.39 4.75
N LYS A 40 -55.32 3.25 5.33
CA LYS A 40 -54.40 2.36 6.05
C LYS A 40 -53.41 1.68 5.10
N PHE A 41 -53.85 1.26 3.93
CA PHE A 41 -52.97 0.67 2.92
C PHE A 41 -51.94 1.68 2.39
N ASN A 42 -52.39 2.90 2.06
CA ASN A 42 -51.50 3.97 1.62
C ASN A 42 -50.48 4.34 2.70
N SER A 43 -50.91 4.45 3.96
CA SER A 43 -50.01 4.69 5.09
C SER A 43 -48.96 3.56 5.25
N ILE A 44 -49.34 2.30 5.09
CA ILE A 44 -48.41 1.17 5.12
C ILE A 44 -47.42 1.26 3.95
N LYS A 45 -47.90 1.59 2.74
CA LYS A 45 -47.07 1.73 1.55
C LYS A 45 -46.03 2.85 1.73
N GLU A 46 -46.44 4.02 2.20
CA GLU A 46 -45.53 5.13 2.51
C GLU A 46 -44.51 4.75 3.57
N CYS A 47 -44.94 4.07 4.64
CA CYS A 47 -44.05 3.58 5.69
C CYS A 47 -42.98 2.62 5.14
N ILE A 48 -43.35 1.71 4.22
CA ILE A 48 -42.40 0.79 3.57
C ILE A 48 -41.41 1.57 2.70
N VAL A 49 -41.88 2.51 1.88
CA VAL A 49 -41.00 3.32 1.00
C VAL A 49 -40.02 4.14 1.83
N ASN A 50 -40.48 4.84 2.88
CA ASN A 50 -39.62 5.63 3.75
C ASN A 50 -38.56 4.77 4.44
N LYS A 51 -38.93 3.56 4.88
CA LYS A 51 -37.98 2.60 5.46
C LYS A 51 -36.93 2.13 4.45
N GLN A 52 -37.33 1.86 3.21
CA GLN A 52 -36.39 1.46 2.15
C GLN A 52 -35.42 2.59 1.80
N GLN A 53 -35.91 3.84 1.69
CA GLN A 53 -35.06 5.01 1.45
C GLN A 53 -34.06 5.23 2.59
N TYR A 54 -34.52 5.13 3.84
CA TYR A 54 -33.65 5.22 5.01
C TYR A 54 -32.54 4.17 4.98
N LEU A 55 -32.90 2.91 4.69
CA LEU A 55 -31.94 1.81 4.58
C LEU A 55 -30.93 2.03 3.47
N GLN A 56 -31.37 2.53 2.31
CA GLN A 56 -30.48 2.85 1.21
C GLN A 56 -29.48 3.94 1.59
N LEU A 57 -29.92 4.97 2.32
CA LEU A 57 -29.04 6.02 2.82
C LEU A 57 -27.97 5.45 3.77
N GLN A 58 -28.37 4.60 4.72
CA GLN A 58 -27.44 3.93 5.65
C GLN A 58 -26.42 3.07 4.89
N PHE A 59 -26.86 2.32 3.89
CA PHE A 59 -25.96 1.53 3.03
C PHE A 59 -24.93 2.40 2.31
N SER A 60 -25.38 3.52 1.73
CA SER A 60 -24.47 4.47 1.08
C SER A 60 -23.46 5.07 2.06
N GLN A 61 -23.86 5.34 3.30
CA GLN A 61 -22.97 5.83 4.35
C GLN A 61 -21.91 4.79 4.74
N LEU A 62 -22.30 3.53 4.92
CA LEU A 62 -21.38 2.42 5.21
C LEU A 62 -20.32 2.25 4.10
N LYS A 63 -20.77 2.27 2.84
CA LYS A 63 -19.85 2.23 1.68
C LYS A 63 -18.88 3.42 1.68
N MET A 64 -19.39 4.62 1.92
CA MET A 64 -18.56 5.83 1.96
C MET A 64 -17.57 5.81 3.14
N ASN A 65 -17.98 5.27 4.29
CA ASN A 65 -17.12 5.11 5.45
C ASN A 65 -15.95 4.16 5.14
N TYR A 66 -16.23 3.00 4.53
CA TYR A 66 -15.20 2.07 4.06
C TYR A 66 -14.22 2.75 3.09
N GLU A 67 -14.76 3.43 2.08
CA GLU A 67 -13.94 4.13 1.07
C GLU A 67 -13.03 5.19 1.71
N ASN A 68 -13.55 5.96 2.68
CA ASN A 68 -12.75 6.96 3.40
C ASN A 68 -11.63 6.31 4.21
N LEU A 69 -11.89 5.19 4.89
CA LEU A 69 -10.87 4.45 5.63
C LEU A 69 -9.75 3.96 4.69
N MET A 70 -10.12 3.36 3.56
CA MET A 70 -9.15 2.92 2.55
C MET A 70 -8.36 4.09 1.97
N LYS A 71 -9.05 5.20 1.66
CA LYS A 71 -8.40 6.42 1.17
C LYS A 71 -7.36 6.96 2.12
N GLU A 72 -7.65 7.01 3.42
CA GLU A 72 -6.73 7.48 4.45
C GLU A 72 -5.53 6.54 4.61
N VAL A 73 -5.77 5.22 4.63
CA VAL A 73 -4.70 4.23 4.75
C VAL A 73 -3.79 4.23 3.52
N CYS A 74 -4.37 4.27 2.31
CA CYS A 74 -3.63 4.33 1.05
C CYS A 74 -2.99 5.70 0.74
N LYS A 75 -3.08 6.70 1.64
CA LYS A 75 -2.16 7.85 1.58
C LYS A 75 -0.72 7.41 1.85
N LYS A 76 -0.57 6.31 2.59
CA LYS A 76 0.70 5.65 2.86
C LYS A 76 0.83 4.48 1.89
N VAL A 77 2.00 4.31 1.29
CA VAL A 77 2.28 3.10 0.49
C VAL A 77 2.46 1.94 1.46
N LEU A 78 1.63 0.92 1.36
CA LEU A 78 1.70 -0.25 2.23
C LEU A 78 2.21 -1.48 1.47
N THR A 79 2.84 -2.40 2.20
CA THR A 79 3.03 -3.77 1.70
C THR A 79 1.69 -4.46 1.54
N ASN A 80 1.64 -5.47 0.66
CA ASN A 80 0.41 -6.20 0.36
C ASN A 80 -0.25 -6.81 1.60
N ASP A 81 0.53 -7.39 2.49
CA ASP A 81 0.03 -8.03 3.71
C ASP A 81 -0.58 -7.00 4.68
N ASN A 82 0.08 -5.85 4.85
CA ASN A 82 -0.43 -4.78 5.69
C ASN A 82 -1.71 -4.16 5.11
N LEU A 83 -1.77 -3.99 3.79
CA LEU A 83 -2.96 -3.50 3.11
C LEU A 83 -4.14 -4.46 3.26
N LEU A 84 -3.90 -5.76 3.07
CA LEU A 84 -4.91 -6.81 3.23
C LEU A 84 -5.42 -6.88 4.68
N SER A 85 -4.51 -6.80 5.66
CA SER A 85 -4.89 -6.76 7.08
C SER A 85 -5.80 -5.57 7.39
N LYS A 86 -5.51 -4.39 6.83
CA LYS A 86 -6.36 -3.19 7.00
C LYS A 86 -7.71 -3.33 6.31
N HIS A 87 -7.73 -3.92 5.12
CA HIS A 87 -8.97 -4.23 4.40
C HIS A 87 -9.89 -5.11 5.26
N GLU A 88 -9.39 -6.24 5.77
CA GLU A 88 -10.18 -7.16 6.59
C GLU A 88 -10.69 -6.49 7.88
N GLU A 89 -9.85 -5.67 8.52
CA GLU A 89 -10.24 -4.88 9.70
C GLU A 89 -11.41 -3.93 9.40
N PHE A 90 -11.33 -3.18 8.29
CA PHE A 90 -12.35 -2.19 7.92
C PHE A 90 -13.62 -2.84 7.41
N LYS A 91 -13.48 -3.89 6.61
CA LYS A 91 -14.58 -4.72 6.13
C LYS A 91 -15.37 -5.31 7.30
N GLY A 92 -14.68 -5.88 8.29
CA GLY A 92 -15.30 -6.40 9.51
C GLY A 92 -16.15 -5.35 10.23
N LYS A 93 -15.58 -4.16 10.49
CA LYS A 93 -16.28 -3.05 11.17
C LYS A 93 -17.55 -2.61 10.43
N VAL A 94 -17.47 -2.48 9.10
CA VAL A 94 -18.58 -2.01 8.27
C VAL A 94 -19.70 -3.06 8.21
N LEU A 95 -19.35 -4.34 8.16
CA LEU A 95 -20.34 -5.42 8.17
C LEU A 95 -20.97 -5.61 9.56
N GLU A 96 -20.22 -5.43 10.65
CA GLU A 96 -20.79 -5.40 12.00
C GLU A 96 -21.79 -4.26 12.18
N GLU A 97 -21.44 -3.04 11.72
CA GLU A 97 -22.36 -1.89 11.76
C GLU A 97 -23.61 -2.13 10.90
N PHE A 98 -23.47 -2.82 9.76
CA PHE A 98 -24.61 -3.25 8.96
C PHE A 98 -25.50 -4.24 9.73
N ASP A 99 -24.90 -5.24 10.37
CA ASP A 99 -25.61 -6.29 11.08
C ASP A 99 -26.41 -5.69 12.27
N ASP A 100 -25.87 -4.66 12.94
CA ASP A 100 -26.57 -3.89 13.98
C ASP A 100 -27.81 -3.13 13.46
N LEU A 101 -27.79 -2.62 12.23
CA LEU A 101 -28.97 -2.00 11.60
C LEU A 101 -30.11 -3.00 11.36
N THR A 102 -29.82 -4.30 11.35
CA THR A 102 -30.77 -5.37 11.00
C THR A 102 -31.55 -5.92 12.20
N ASN A 103 -31.02 -5.79 13.42
CA ASN A 103 -31.60 -6.31 14.67
C ASN A 103 -32.96 -5.69 15.07
N ASN A 104 -33.48 -4.75 14.28
CA ASN A 104 -34.76 -4.06 14.48
C ASN A 104 -35.97 -4.68 13.73
N GLY A 105 -36.00 -6.01 13.54
CA GLY A 105 -37.21 -6.73 13.11
C GLY A 105 -37.55 -6.65 11.61
N LYS A 106 -36.55 -6.69 10.72
CA LYS A 106 -36.73 -6.61 9.26
C LYS A 106 -36.88 -8.00 8.60
N SER A 107 -37.43 -8.01 7.38
CA SER A 107 -37.50 -9.20 6.51
C SER A 107 -36.09 -9.76 6.26
N VAL A 108 -35.86 -11.00 6.70
CA VAL A 108 -34.56 -11.68 6.68
C VAL A 108 -33.94 -11.69 5.27
N ASN A 109 -34.73 -11.97 4.22
CA ASN A 109 -34.20 -12.12 2.86
C ASN A 109 -33.69 -10.80 2.25
N TYR A 110 -34.41 -9.69 2.44
CA TYR A 110 -33.98 -8.39 1.89
C TYR A 110 -32.68 -7.91 2.53
N MET A 111 -32.49 -8.17 3.83
CA MET A 111 -31.26 -7.77 4.52
C MET A 111 -30.06 -8.63 4.10
N VAL A 112 -30.27 -9.93 3.82
CA VAL A 112 -29.22 -10.83 3.30
C VAL A 112 -28.72 -10.37 1.94
N GLU A 113 -29.62 -10.09 0.99
CA GLU A 113 -29.25 -9.59 -0.35
C GLU A 113 -28.48 -8.27 -0.25
N ARG A 114 -28.90 -7.38 0.65
CA ARG A 114 -28.21 -6.10 0.88
C ARG A 114 -26.85 -6.28 1.52
N ARG A 115 -26.70 -7.20 2.47
CA ARG A 115 -25.41 -7.51 3.08
C ARG A 115 -24.43 -8.03 2.04
N GLN A 116 -24.86 -8.96 1.19
CA GLN A 116 -24.03 -9.49 0.10
C GLN A 116 -23.65 -8.37 -0.87
N LYS A 117 -24.58 -7.49 -1.21
CA LYS A 117 -24.26 -6.37 -2.10
C LYS A 117 -23.27 -5.39 -1.47
N LEU A 118 -23.30 -5.19 -0.14
CA LEU A 118 -22.31 -4.38 0.57
C LEU A 118 -20.93 -5.00 0.46
N ASP A 119 -20.85 -6.31 0.68
CA ASP A 119 -19.62 -7.09 0.59
C ASP A 119 -18.98 -6.97 -0.80
N GLU A 120 -19.76 -7.20 -1.86
CA GLU A 120 -19.31 -7.03 -3.25
C GLU A 120 -18.81 -5.61 -3.55
N ASP A 121 -19.53 -4.59 -3.10
CA ASP A 121 -19.16 -3.19 -3.30
C ASP A 121 -17.87 -2.82 -2.53
N ILE A 122 -17.64 -3.43 -1.36
CA ILE A 122 -16.42 -3.27 -0.56
C ILE A 122 -15.22 -3.89 -1.28
N GLU A 123 -15.38 -5.09 -1.86
CA GLU A 123 -14.34 -5.76 -2.64
C GLU A 123 -13.97 -4.94 -3.89
N GLU A 124 -14.96 -4.39 -4.61
CA GLU A 124 -14.70 -3.54 -5.77
C GLU A 124 -13.90 -2.28 -5.40
N ILE A 125 -14.25 -1.64 -4.28
CA ILE A 125 -13.49 -0.50 -3.75
C ILE A 125 -12.07 -0.95 -3.34
N PHE A 126 -11.94 -2.11 -2.71
CA PHE A 126 -10.64 -2.64 -2.30
C PHE A 126 -9.72 -2.87 -3.50
N ASP A 127 -10.21 -3.51 -4.56
CA ASP A 127 -9.44 -3.76 -5.78
C ASP A 127 -8.91 -2.46 -6.41
N TYR A 128 -9.73 -1.41 -6.41
CA TYR A 128 -9.30 -0.08 -6.87
C TYR A 128 -8.13 0.46 -6.04
N TYR A 129 -8.23 0.44 -4.71
CA TYR A 129 -7.18 0.95 -3.83
C TYR A 129 -5.94 0.06 -3.81
N LYS A 130 -6.08 -1.25 -3.95
CA LYS A 130 -5.00 -2.21 -4.11
C LYS A 130 -4.19 -1.92 -5.36
N SER A 131 -4.84 -1.80 -6.52
CA SER A 131 -4.18 -1.44 -7.78
C SER A 131 -3.42 -0.11 -7.69
N LYS A 132 -4.01 0.88 -7.03
CA LYS A 132 -3.36 2.18 -6.79
C LYS A 132 -2.13 2.05 -5.90
N ASN A 133 -2.23 1.29 -4.80
CA ASN A 133 -1.12 1.03 -3.88
C ASN A 133 0.01 0.27 -4.58
N ASP A 134 -0.31 -0.78 -5.35
CA ASP A 134 0.65 -1.58 -6.10
C ASP A 134 1.45 -0.74 -7.10
N LYS A 135 0.77 0.20 -7.78
CA LYS A 135 1.43 1.15 -8.67
C LYS A 135 2.44 2.02 -7.92
N SER A 136 2.04 2.60 -6.78
CA SER A 136 2.94 3.43 -5.97
C SER A 136 4.10 2.64 -5.37
N LEU A 137 3.86 1.38 -4.98
CA LEU A 137 4.91 0.48 -4.49
C LEU A 137 5.91 0.15 -5.60
N ASN A 138 5.44 -0.14 -6.81
CA ASN A 138 6.31 -0.37 -7.96
C ASN A 138 7.14 0.87 -8.30
N GLU A 139 6.54 2.07 -8.29
CA GLU A 139 7.26 3.33 -8.50
C GLU A 139 8.35 3.53 -7.44
N PHE A 140 8.07 3.22 -6.17
CA PHE A 140 9.05 3.25 -5.09
C PHE A 140 10.20 2.28 -5.32
N VAL A 141 9.91 1.01 -5.64
CA VAL A 141 10.92 -0.01 -5.91
C VAL A 141 11.82 0.40 -7.09
N GLN A 142 11.25 0.92 -8.17
CA GLN A 142 12.04 1.42 -9.30
C GLN A 142 12.94 2.59 -8.90
N LYS A 143 12.47 3.47 -8.01
CA LYS A 143 13.28 4.57 -7.47
C LYS A 143 14.45 4.02 -6.63
N CYS A 144 14.20 3.06 -5.74
CA CYS A 144 15.26 2.38 -4.98
C CYS A 144 16.31 1.74 -5.90
N ILE A 145 15.90 1.01 -6.94
CA ILE A 145 16.82 0.39 -7.91
C ILE A 145 17.64 1.45 -8.65
N SER A 146 17.02 2.55 -9.08
CA SER A 146 17.70 3.65 -9.76
C SER A 146 18.73 4.32 -8.84
N THR A 147 18.35 4.62 -7.60
CA THR A 147 19.24 5.21 -6.59
C THR A 147 20.38 4.27 -6.25
N LYS A 148 20.13 2.95 -6.12
CA LYS A 148 21.19 1.93 -5.98
C LYS A 148 22.25 2.05 -7.05
N ARG A 149 21.82 2.14 -8.31
CA ARG A 149 22.72 2.27 -9.46
C ARG A 149 23.50 3.58 -9.44
N GLN A 150 22.87 4.70 -9.07
CA GLN A 150 23.53 5.99 -8.96
C GLN A 150 24.56 6.00 -7.83
N ALA A 151 24.18 5.54 -6.64
CA ALA A 151 25.05 5.39 -5.48
C ALA A 151 26.29 4.53 -5.80
N LYS A 152 26.09 3.44 -6.56
CA LYS A 152 27.19 2.62 -7.06
C LYS A 152 28.15 3.39 -7.95
N ASN A 153 27.65 4.17 -8.90
CA ASN A 153 28.52 4.97 -9.76
C ASN A 153 29.30 6.02 -8.96
N VAL A 154 28.65 6.70 -8.02
CA VAL A 154 29.29 7.69 -7.13
C VAL A 154 30.39 7.05 -6.29
N LEU A 155 30.19 5.81 -5.82
CA LEU A 155 31.25 5.09 -5.11
C LEU A 155 32.40 4.68 -6.03
N MET A 156 32.08 4.12 -7.20
CA MET A 156 33.06 3.49 -8.08
C MET A 156 33.97 4.49 -8.78
N GLU A 157 33.46 5.62 -9.23
CA GLU A 157 34.22 6.59 -10.04
C GLU A 157 35.48 7.12 -9.31
N PRO A 158 35.43 7.55 -8.04
CA PRO A 158 36.63 7.94 -7.30
C PRO A 158 37.62 6.79 -7.10
N LEU A 159 37.10 5.58 -6.88
CA LEU A 159 37.89 4.38 -6.61
C LEU A 159 38.61 3.84 -7.87
N GLU A 160 37.99 3.96 -9.04
CA GLU A 160 38.59 3.60 -10.33
C GLU A 160 39.72 4.55 -10.74
N ASN A 161 39.65 5.81 -10.29
CA ASN A 161 40.67 6.81 -10.52
C ASN A 161 41.90 6.68 -9.61
N LEU A 162 41.87 5.75 -8.64
CA LEU A 162 43.04 5.47 -7.80
C LEU A 162 44.13 4.76 -8.61
N SER A 163 45.34 5.27 -8.48
CA SER A 163 46.55 4.68 -9.04
C SER A 163 46.90 3.38 -8.34
N MET A 164 47.59 2.48 -9.06
CA MET A 164 48.17 1.27 -8.47
C MET A 164 49.21 1.57 -7.37
N PHE A 165 49.69 2.81 -7.28
CA PHE A 165 50.72 3.23 -6.33
C PHE A 165 50.19 4.06 -5.14
N ASP A 166 48.88 4.26 -5.07
CA ASP A 166 48.23 4.92 -3.94
C ASP A 166 48.32 4.02 -2.69
N SER A 167 48.42 4.65 -1.51
CA SER A 167 48.54 3.91 -0.26
C SER A 167 47.21 3.31 0.16
N VAL A 168 47.24 2.34 1.08
CA VAL A 168 46.02 1.78 1.68
C VAL A 168 45.21 2.87 2.40
N ASP A 169 45.88 3.86 2.99
CA ASP A 169 45.21 4.99 3.65
C ASP A 169 44.49 5.92 2.65
N ASP A 170 45.07 6.14 1.47
CA ASP A 170 44.45 6.91 0.38
C ASP A 170 43.21 6.19 -0.17
N VAL A 171 43.28 4.85 -0.31
CA VAL A 171 42.13 4.00 -0.69
C VAL A 171 41.01 4.11 0.34
N ASN A 172 41.32 3.93 1.62
CA ASN A 172 40.33 3.94 2.70
C ASN A 172 39.66 5.32 2.86
N SER A 173 40.43 6.41 2.78
CA SER A 173 39.88 7.77 2.87
C SER A 173 38.99 8.11 1.67
N THR A 174 39.38 7.69 0.46
CA THR A 174 38.58 7.86 -0.76
C THR A 174 37.28 7.06 -0.68
N TYR A 175 37.36 5.80 -0.24
CA TYR A 175 36.19 4.95 -0.02
C TYR A 175 35.21 5.58 0.97
N ASN A 176 35.68 5.99 2.16
CA ASN A 176 34.80 6.52 3.20
C ASN A 176 34.07 7.79 2.74
N ARG A 177 34.74 8.67 1.99
CA ARG A 177 34.10 9.85 1.41
C ARG A 177 33.02 9.46 0.40
N ALA A 178 33.38 8.65 -0.59
CA ALA A 178 32.47 8.25 -1.66
C ALA A 178 31.28 7.41 -1.13
N PHE A 179 31.51 6.64 -0.06
CA PHE A 179 30.47 5.88 0.64
C PHE A 179 29.47 6.79 1.35
N ASN A 180 29.94 7.85 2.03
CA ASN A 180 29.04 8.82 2.64
C ASN A 180 28.21 9.57 1.58
N GLU A 181 28.81 9.96 0.45
CA GLU A 181 28.08 10.59 -0.66
C GLU A 181 27.03 9.63 -1.28
N ALA A 182 27.36 8.35 -1.41
CA ALA A 182 26.44 7.31 -1.84
C ALA A 182 25.28 7.08 -0.84
N LEU A 183 25.57 7.18 0.47
CA LEU A 183 24.55 7.11 1.52
C LEU A 183 23.63 8.33 1.49
N ASP A 184 24.16 9.54 1.28
CA ASP A 184 23.35 10.76 1.22
C ASP A 184 22.30 10.66 0.10
N LEU A 185 22.64 10.11 -1.06
CA LEU A 185 21.69 9.84 -2.15
C LEU A 185 20.57 8.86 -1.76
N TYR A 186 20.88 7.90 -0.89
CA TYR A 186 19.87 6.98 -0.33
C TYR A 186 19.00 7.66 0.73
N MET A 187 19.57 8.58 1.51
CA MET A 187 18.84 9.35 2.51
C MET A 187 17.88 10.37 1.86
N GLU A 188 18.08 10.77 0.61
CA GLU A 188 17.07 11.54 -0.15
C GLU A 188 15.75 10.76 -0.38
N LEU A 189 15.75 9.43 -0.16
CA LEU A 189 14.53 8.64 -0.18
C LEU A 189 13.73 8.72 1.13
N GLN A 190 14.23 9.42 2.16
CA GLN A 190 13.71 9.39 3.54
C GLN A 190 12.23 9.74 3.70
N ASP A 191 11.68 10.63 2.88
CA ASP A 191 10.25 10.95 2.87
C ASP A 191 9.37 9.78 2.39
N LEU A 192 9.96 8.79 1.71
CA LEU A 192 9.33 7.57 1.21
C LEU A 192 9.65 6.34 2.10
N ILE A 193 10.68 6.42 2.95
CA ILE A 193 11.19 5.29 3.77
C ILE A 193 10.20 4.87 4.85
N SER A 194 9.44 5.80 5.44
CA SER A 194 8.64 5.55 6.64
C SER A 194 7.57 4.46 6.51
N PHE A 195 7.32 3.93 5.32
CA PHE A 195 6.32 2.91 5.07
C PHE A 195 6.82 1.63 4.39
N ASN A 196 8.03 1.64 3.81
CA ASN A 196 8.66 0.48 3.16
C ASN A 196 10.08 0.28 3.70
N GLN A 197 10.23 0.40 5.02
CA GLN A 197 11.54 0.36 5.67
C GLN A 197 12.26 -0.97 5.46
N GLU A 198 11.52 -2.09 5.45
CA GLU A 198 12.10 -3.41 5.16
C GLU A 198 12.73 -3.48 3.76
N THR A 199 11.99 -3.05 2.73
CA THR A 199 12.52 -2.98 1.36
C THR A 199 13.70 -2.01 1.28
N PHE A 200 13.62 -0.87 1.95
CA PHE A 200 14.72 0.08 2.00
C PHE A 200 15.98 -0.52 2.63
N ASP A 201 15.83 -1.19 3.78
CA ASP A 201 16.93 -1.81 4.53
C ASP A 201 17.56 -2.97 3.74
N GLU A 202 16.76 -3.75 3.01
CA GLU A 202 17.24 -4.80 2.10
C GLU A 202 18.16 -4.20 1.02
N TYR A 203 17.69 -3.20 0.27
CA TYR A 203 18.49 -2.57 -0.77
C TYR A 203 19.73 -1.86 -0.22
N LEU A 204 19.66 -1.30 0.98
CA LEU A 204 20.81 -0.69 1.65
C LEU A 204 21.83 -1.74 2.10
N SER A 205 21.38 -2.91 2.58
CA SER A 205 22.24 -4.02 2.96
C SER A 205 22.98 -4.58 1.74
N GLU A 206 22.26 -4.84 0.64
CA GLU A 206 22.86 -5.29 -0.61
C GLU A 206 23.92 -4.30 -1.13
N LEU A 207 23.62 -3.00 -1.05
CA LEU A 207 24.57 -1.95 -1.43
C LEU A 207 25.86 -2.04 -0.59
N ARG A 208 25.74 -2.20 0.74
CA ARG A 208 26.89 -2.34 1.64
C ARG A 208 27.72 -3.57 1.31
N GLU A 209 27.08 -4.72 1.09
CA GLU A 209 27.77 -5.97 0.76
C GLU A 209 28.53 -5.87 -0.58
N GLU A 210 27.90 -5.34 -1.62
CA GLU A 210 28.55 -5.12 -2.92
C GLU A 210 29.77 -4.19 -2.78
N PHE A 211 29.65 -3.16 -1.95
CA PHE A 211 30.70 -2.15 -1.76
C PHE A 211 31.88 -2.66 -0.94
N GLU A 212 31.61 -3.45 0.09
CA GLU A 212 32.67 -4.05 0.91
C GLU A 212 33.50 -5.06 0.11
N ALA A 213 32.86 -5.82 -0.80
CA ALA A 213 33.56 -6.69 -1.72
C ALA A 213 34.53 -5.93 -2.64
N GLU A 214 34.11 -4.77 -3.16
CA GLU A 214 34.96 -3.97 -4.04
C GLU A 214 36.09 -3.27 -3.29
N LEU A 215 35.84 -2.77 -2.07
CA LEU A 215 36.87 -2.21 -1.20
C LEU A 215 37.99 -3.24 -0.94
N GLN A 216 37.62 -4.49 -0.63
CA GLN A 216 38.60 -5.56 -0.44
C GLN A 216 39.46 -5.79 -1.68
N ARG A 217 38.85 -5.75 -2.88
CA ARG A 217 39.57 -5.91 -4.14
C ARG A 217 40.58 -4.79 -4.38
N ILE A 218 40.20 -3.54 -4.12
CA ILE A 218 41.07 -2.37 -4.35
C ILE A 218 42.17 -2.28 -3.28
N THR A 219 41.86 -2.60 -2.03
CA THR A 219 42.85 -2.66 -0.94
C THR A 219 43.96 -3.66 -1.25
N ARG A 220 43.61 -4.88 -1.71
CA ARG A 220 44.61 -5.87 -2.15
C ARG A 220 45.51 -5.35 -3.27
N ARG A 221 44.97 -4.53 -4.18
CA ARG A 221 45.75 -3.92 -5.27
C ARG A 221 46.77 -2.93 -4.72
N ALA A 222 46.36 -2.05 -3.80
CA ALA A 222 47.25 -1.09 -3.15
C ALA A 222 48.36 -1.78 -2.35
N GLU A 223 48.05 -2.84 -1.60
CA GLU A 223 49.06 -3.63 -0.87
C GLU A 223 50.11 -4.28 -1.80
N VAL A 224 49.70 -4.73 -2.99
CA VAL A 224 50.63 -5.24 -4.00
C VAL A 224 51.47 -4.10 -4.58
N GLY A 225 50.84 -2.95 -4.86
CA GLY A 225 51.51 -1.73 -5.30
C GLY A 225 52.60 -1.27 -4.34
N GLU A 226 52.31 -1.23 -3.04
CA GLU A 226 53.28 -0.89 -2.00
C GLU A 226 54.44 -1.89 -1.96
N ARG A 227 54.16 -3.20 -2.05
CA ARG A 227 55.21 -4.24 -2.12
C ARG A 227 56.12 -4.05 -3.32
N VAL A 228 55.56 -3.78 -4.50
CA VAL A 228 56.32 -3.51 -5.72
C VAL A 228 57.15 -2.23 -5.58
N LYS A 229 56.57 -1.15 -5.04
CA LYS A 229 57.26 0.12 -4.79
C LYS A 229 58.43 -0.07 -3.82
N ASN A 230 58.26 -0.86 -2.76
CA ASN A 230 59.31 -1.16 -1.80
C ASN A 230 60.41 -2.05 -2.38
N ALA A 231 60.05 -3.03 -3.22
CA ALA A 231 61.02 -3.85 -3.96
C ALA A 231 61.82 -3.00 -4.96
N ALA A 232 61.17 -2.13 -5.72
CA ALA A 232 61.82 -1.22 -6.66
C ALA A 232 62.77 -0.24 -5.96
N LYS A 233 62.35 0.34 -4.81
CA LYS A 233 63.24 1.15 -3.96
C LYS A 233 64.47 0.37 -3.50
N THR A 234 64.28 -0.87 -3.06
CA THR A 234 65.38 -1.75 -2.64
C THR A 234 66.35 -2.00 -3.80
N VAL A 235 65.85 -2.36 -4.98
CA VAL A 235 66.68 -2.59 -6.18
C VAL A 235 67.45 -1.33 -6.58
N LEU A 236 66.80 -0.16 -6.56
CA LEU A 236 67.45 1.11 -6.88
C LEU A 236 68.59 1.41 -5.88
N LEU A 237 68.35 1.17 -4.59
CA LEU A 237 69.37 1.31 -3.55
C LEU A 237 70.56 0.38 -3.80
N THR A 238 70.31 -0.89 -4.16
CA THR A 238 71.35 -1.86 -4.46
C THR A 238 72.17 -1.47 -5.70
N VAL A 239 71.52 -0.98 -6.76
CA VAL A 239 72.20 -0.53 -8.00
C VAL A 239 73.06 0.71 -7.72
N VAL A 240 72.57 1.67 -6.91
CA VAL A 240 73.36 2.84 -6.51
C VAL A 240 74.57 2.43 -5.67
N ILE A 241 74.41 1.49 -4.72
CA ILE A 241 75.52 0.99 -3.90
C ILE A 241 76.56 0.25 -4.76
N VAL A 242 76.13 -0.62 -5.68
CA VAL A 242 77.05 -1.34 -6.58
C VAL A 242 77.77 -0.37 -7.53
N GLY A 243 77.06 0.64 -8.05
CA GLY A 243 77.65 1.70 -8.87
C GLY A 243 78.69 2.53 -8.11
N PHE A 244 78.42 2.88 -6.86
CA PHE A 244 79.40 3.56 -5.98
C PHE A 244 80.62 2.68 -5.71
N VAL A 245 80.46 1.40 -5.39
CA VAL A 245 81.57 0.48 -5.12
C VAL A 245 82.45 0.24 -6.37
N ALA A 246 81.86 0.24 -7.57
CA ALA A 246 82.59 0.11 -8.82
C ALA A 246 83.45 1.34 -9.15
N ILE A 247 82.98 2.56 -8.82
CA ILE A 247 83.73 3.81 -9.03
C ILE A 247 84.94 3.88 -8.06
N PHE A 248 84.81 3.38 -6.84
CA PHE A 248 85.90 3.40 -5.84
C PHE A 248 86.88 2.22 -5.93
N LYS A 249 86.68 1.25 -6.83
CA LYS A 249 87.59 0.10 -7.04
C LYS A 249 88.50 0.22 -8.27
N VAL A 250 88.55 1.38 -8.94
CA VAL A 250 89.57 1.63 -9.96
C VAL A 250 90.91 1.88 -9.25
N PRO A 251 91.92 1.00 -9.38
CA PRO A 251 93.23 1.26 -8.78
C PRO A 251 93.90 2.43 -9.51
N PRO A 252 94.66 3.28 -8.81
CA PRO A 252 95.39 4.36 -9.47
C PRO A 252 96.39 3.76 -10.48
N PRO A 253 96.55 4.39 -11.66
CA PRO A 253 97.46 3.90 -12.68
C PRO A 253 98.89 3.87 -12.14
N ILE A 254 99.56 2.73 -12.31
CA ILE A 254 100.99 2.50 -12.02
C ILE A 254 101.83 3.22 -13.08
#